data_AF-A0A847LLL3-F1
#
_entry.id   AF-A0A847LLL3-F1
#
_cell.length_a   1.000
_cell.length_b   1.000
_cell.length_c   1.000
_cell.angle_alpha   90.00
_cell.angle_beta   90.00
_cell.angle_gamma   90.00
#
_symmetry.space_group_name_H-M   'P 1'
#
loop_
_entity.id
_entity.type
_entity.pdbx_description
1 polymer ?
#
loop_
_entity_poly.entity_id
_entity_poly.type
_entity_poly.pdbx_seq_one_letter_code
_entity_poly.pdbx_strand_id
1 'polypeptide(L)' 'MRSLFETGQVLQAFLEGRRWKFCFIGGIALQRWGIPRLTRDLDLSLFTGRGGEGRAIDELLAS' A
#
# COMPACT_ATOMS: atom_id res chain seq x y z
N MET A 1 13.51 -12.01 7.55
CA MET A 1 12.83 -10.69 7.59
C MET A 1 12.63 -10.26 6.16
N ARG A 2 11.41 -9.87 5.74
CA ARG A 2 11.20 -9.30 4.40
C ARG A 2 11.61 -7.83 4.42
N SER A 3 12.20 -7.37 3.32
CA SER A 3 12.42 -5.95 3.06
C SER A 3 11.09 -5.21 2.85
N LEU A 4 11.12 -3.88 2.99
CA LEU A 4 9.96 -3.03 2.68
C LEU A 4 9.47 -3.20 1.25
N PHE A 5 10.37 -3.41 0.29
CA PHE A 5 10.01 -3.62 -1.11
C PHE A 5 9.33 -4.98 -1.33
N GLU A 6 9.80 -6.04 -0.69
CA GLU A 6 9.15 -7.36 -0.74
C GLU A 6 7.75 -7.32 -0.08
N THR A 7 7.62 -6.65 1.06
CA THR A 7 6.31 -6.42 1.70
C THR A 7 5.40 -5.58 0.81
N GLY A 8 5.94 -4.56 0.15
CA GLY A 8 5.21 -3.72 -0.81
C GLY A 8 4.72 -4.51 -2.02
N GLN A 9 5.54 -5.43 -2.55
CA GLN A 9 5.14 -6.32 -3.65
C GLN A 9 3.99 -7.24 -3.26
N VAL A 10 4.01 -7.79 -2.04
CA VAL A 10 2.93 -8.66 -1.52
C VAL A 10 1.63 -7.87 -1.39
N LEU A 11 1.70 -6.66 -0.84
CA LEU A 11 0.54 -5.76 -0.71
C LEU A 11 0.01 -5.34 -2.08
N GLN A 12 0.90 -5.01 -3.03
CA GLN A 12 0.52 -4.70 -4.41
C GLN A 12 -0.25 -5.85 -5.05
N ALA A 13 0.27 -7.08 -4.96
CA ALA A 13 -0.40 -8.25 -5.53
C ALA A 13 -1.79 -8.50 -4.91
N PHE A 14 -1.92 -8.30 -3.59
CA PHE A 14 -3.20 -8.40 -2.88
C PHE A 14 -4.25 -7.39 -3.40
N LEU A 15 -3.84 -6.14 -3.60
CA LEU A 15 -4.70 -5.05 -4.08
C LEU A 15 -5.06 -5.21 -5.56
N GLU A 16 -4.08 -5.58 -6.39
CA GLU A 16 -4.26 -5.85 -7.82
C GLU A 16 -5.20 -7.05 -8.05
N GLY A 17 -5.07 -8.11 -7.25
CA GLY A 17 -5.97 -9.27 -7.30
C GLY A 17 -7.44 -8.93 -7.04
N ARG A 18 -7.71 -7.85 -6.30
CA ARG A 18 -9.05 -7.30 -6.04
C ARG A 18 -9.48 -6.21 -7.02
N ARG A 19 -8.61 -5.87 -7.98
CA ARG A 19 -8.80 -4.75 -8.92
C ARG A 19 -9.03 -3.42 -8.21
N TRP A 20 -8.46 -3.25 -7.04
CA TRP A 20 -8.56 -2.00 -6.32
C TRP A 20 -7.61 -0.97 -6.92
N LYS A 21 -8.09 0.27 -7.06
CA LYS A 21 -7.23 1.38 -7.50
C LYS A 21 -6.51 1.94 -6.29
N PHE A 22 -5.19 1.96 -6.33
CA PHE A 22 -4.37 2.47 -5.23
C PHE A 22 -3.13 3.19 -5.77
N CYS A 23 -2.44 3.90 -4.88
CA CYS A 23 -1.15 4.51 -5.16
C CYS A 23 -0.29 4.45 -3.90
N PHE A 24 0.93 3.92 -4.00
CA PHE A 24 1.91 4.05 -2.91
C PHE A 24 2.30 5.51 -2.74
N ILE A 25 2.37 5.95 -1.50
CA ILE A 25 2.77 7.30 -1.11
C ILE A 25 3.89 7.23 -0.06
N GLY A 26 4.21 8.36 0.57
CA GLY A 26 5.12 8.37 1.72
C GLY A 26 6.57 8.02 1.36
N GLY A 27 7.24 7.29 2.25
CA GLY A 27 8.69 7.06 2.17
C GLY A 27 9.14 6.32 0.91
N ILE A 28 8.45 5.23 0.55
CA ILE A 28 8.80 4.43 -0.64
C ILE A 28 8.56 5.23 -1.93
N ALA A 29 7.49 6.02 -2.01
CA ALA A 29 7.25 6.88 -3.17
C ALA A 29 8.36 7.94 -3.34
N LEU A 30 8.84 8.54 -2.24
CA LEU A 30 9.96 9.50 -2.29
C LEU A 30 11.27 8.86 -2.74
N GLN A 31 11.55 7.62 -2.31
CA GLN A 31 12.76 6.89 -2.73
C GLN A 31 12.79 6.65 -4.24
N ARG A 32 11.63 6.49 -4.90
CA ARG A 32 11.54 6.38 -6.37
C ARG A 32 12.07 7.63 -7.09
N TRP A 33 11.99 8.81 -6.47
CA TRP A 33 12.54 10.06 -7.00
C TRP A 33 13.91 10.41 -6.42
N GLY A 34 14.59 9.46 -5.78
CA GLY A 34 15.92 9.67 -5.22
C GLY A 34 15.94 10.58 -3.99
N ILE A 35 14.79 10.85 -3.36
CA ILE A 35 14.72 11.64 -2.14
C ILE A 35 15.01 10.71 -0.95
N PRO A 36 16.13 10.90 -0.22
CA PRO A 36 16.47 10.07 0.92
C PRO A 36 15.51 10.35 2.07
N ARG A 37 14.71 9.35 2.43
CA ARG A 37 13.88 9.35 3.64
C ARG A 37 13.96 7.98 4.30
N LEU A 38 14.40 7.95 5.55
CA LEU A 38 14.30 6.75 6.37
C LEU A 38 12.82 6.45 6.61
N THR A 39 12.39 5.25 6.23
CA THR A 39 11.04 4.75 6.48
C THR A 39 11.11 3.30 6.97
N ARG A 40 10.13 2.91 7.78
CA ARG A 40 9.96 1.54 8.29
C ARG A 40 8.58 0.97 7.99
N ASP A 41 7.75 1.74 7.29
CA ASP A 41 6.37 1.45 6.94
C ASP A 41 6.10 1.71 5.46
N LEU A 42 4.93 1.26 5.02
CA LEU A 42 4.37 1.51 3.69
C LEU A 42 3.15 2.39 3.86
N ASP A 43 3.12 3.48 3.10
CA ASP A 43 1.95 4.32 2.98
C ASP A 43 1.31 4.11 1.60
N LEU A 44 -0.02 4.04 1.54
CA LEU A 44 -0.75 4.06 0.27
C LEU A 44 -2.11 4.76 0.41
N SER A 45 -2.58 5.32 -0.70
CA SER A 45 -3.96 5.77 -0.86
C SER A 45 -4.75 4.70 -1.61
N LEU A 46 -5.92 4.35 -1.10
CA LEU A 46 -6.83 3.36 -1.68
C LEU A 46 -8.15 4.02 -2.12
N PHE A 47 -8.59 3.77 -3.34
CA PHE A 47 -9.87 4.26 -3.83
C PHE A 47 -10.99 3.26 -3.52
N THR A 48 -11.73 3.53 -2.45
CA THR A 48 -12.80 2.65 -1.95
C THR A 48 -14.18 2.98 -2.52
N GLY A 49 -14.33 4.16 -3.14
CA GLY A 49 -15.64 4.76 -3.36
C GLY A 49 -16.29 5.22 -2.04
N ARG A 50 -17.41 5.93 -2.14
CA ARG A 50 -18.14 6.45 -0.97
C ARG A 50 -18.75 5.31 -0.16
N GLY A 51 -18.41 5.22 1.13
CA GLY A 51 -18.95 4.19 2.05
C GLY A 51 -18.26 2.83 1.94
N GLY A 52 -17.24 2.68 1.10
CA GLY A 52 -16.48 1.44 0.93
C GLY A 52 -15.30 1.30 1.91
N GLU A 53 -15.03 2.31 2.73
CA GLU A 53 -13.85 2.40 3.59
C GLU A 53 -13.80 1.26 4.61
N GLY A 54 -14.92 0.98 5.30
CA GLY A 54 -14.99 -0.07 6.31
C GLY A 54 -14.70 -1.46 5.74
N ARG A 55 -15.34 -1.80 4.62
CA ARG A 55 -15.08 -3.06 3.92
C ARG A 55 -13.61 -3.20 3.52
N ALA A 56 -13.01 -2.13 3.02
CA ALA A 56 -11.61 -2.16 2.63
C ALA A 56 -10.67 -2.41 3.83
N ILE A 57 -10.96 -1.78 4.97
CA ILE A 57 -10.24 -1.99 6.23
C ILE A 57 -10.38 -3.45 6.70
N ASP A 58 -11.60 -3.97 6.74
CA ASP A 58 -11.86 -5.34 7.21
C ASP A 58 -11.12 -6.37 6.35
N GLU A 59 -11.16 -6.22 5.02
CA GLU A 59 -10.45 -7.11 4.09
C GLU A 59 -8.93 -7.03 4.24
N LEU A 60 -8.37 -5.85 4.56
CA LEU A 60 -6.92 -5.67 4.80
C LEU A 60 -6.48 -6.22 6.16
N LEU A 61 -7.33 -6.19 7.18
CA LEU A 61 -7.02 -6.73 8.50
C LEU A 61 -7.19 -8.25 8.59
N ALA A 62 -7.98 -8.84 7.68
CA ALA A 62 -8.20 -10.28 7.60
C ALA A 62 -7.14 -11.03 6.76
N SER A 63 -6.20 -10.31 6.11
CA SER A 63 -5.21 -10.85 5.17
C SER A 63 -3.89 -11.27 5.81
#